data_AF-A0A529LDR5-F1
#
_entry.id   AF-A0A529LDR5-F1
#
_cell.length_a   1.000
_cell.length_b   1.000
_cell.length_c   1.000
_cell.angle_alpha   90.00
_cell.angle_beta   90.00
_cell.angle_gamma   90.00
#
_symmetry.space_group_name_H-M   'P 1'
#
loop_
_entity.id
_entity.type
_entity.pdbx_description
1 polymer ?
#
loop_
_entity_poly.entity_id
_entity_poly.type
_entity_poly.pdbx_seq_one_letter_code
_entity_poly.pdbx_strand_id
1 'polypeptide(L)'
;TSLILMLMLMIGQFGLFTYITPTLLEVTGLDENLVPWVLLLNGVGATLGVFLGGKLSDWKLMPSLITMLALQAVTLAVIYAVSPYPLPMVVAIVIWGGLNFAIGTPIQTRILAWTADASNLASSLIPSGFNVGIALAASLGAAMLNSGYGYRSLPLLGAIAMLVAVAVALASYVWEGRSNATPPLTAPAE
;
A
#
# COMPACT_ATOMS: atom_id res chain seq x y z
N THR A 1 0.48 4.01 16.15
CA THR A 1 1.27 3.39 15.06
C THR A 1 0.43 2.97 13.87
N SER A 2 -0.68 2.24 14.07
CA SER A 2 -1.49 1.68 12.98
C SER A 2 -2.04 2.72 11.99
N LEU A 3 -2.46 3.90 12.47
CA LEU A 3 -2.88 5.02 11.62
C LEU A 3 -1.74 5.58 10.74
N ILE A 4 -0.51 5.63 11.26
CA ILE A 4 0.65 6.09 10.47
C ILE A 4 0.97 5.08 9.37
N LEU A 5 0.96 3.78 9.69
CA LEU A 5 1.17 2.71 8.70
C LEU A 5 0.13 2.79 7.59
N MET A 6 -1.12 3.03 7.95
CA MET A 6 -2.22 3.18 7.03
C MET A 6 -2.08 4.42 6.13
N LEU A 7 -1.73 5.58 6.70
CA LEU A 7 -1.49 6.81 5.92
C LEU A 7 -0.32 6.61 4.95
N MET A 8 0.79 6.03 5.42
CA MET A 8 1.94 5.75 4.57
C MET A 8 1.60 4.74 3.47
N LEU A 9 0.82 3.70 3.79
CA LEU A 9 0.29 2.75 2.80
C LEU A 9 -0.47 3.50 1.70
N MET A 10 -1.43 4.34 2.09
CA MET A 10 -2.23 5.09 1.12
C MET A 10 -1.40 6.05 0.28
N ILE A 11 -0.44 6.75 0.89
CA ILE A 11 0.44 7.66 0.16
C ILE A 11 1.25 6.90 -0.88
N GLY A 12 1.88 5.78 -0.50
CA GLY A 12 2.66 5.02 -1.46
C GLY A 12 1.84 4.28 -2.50
N GLN A 13 0.58 4.02 -2.19
CA GLN A 13 -0.32 3.33 -3.07
C GLN A 13 -0.97 4.24 -4.09
N PHE A 14 -1.69 5.23 -3.60
CA PHE A 14 -2.49 6.10 -4.42
C PHE A 14 -1.65 7.16 -5.13
N GLY A 15 -0.43 7.44 -4.66
CA GLY A 15 0.49 8.36 -5.34
C GLY A 15 0.78 7.91 -6.78
N LEU A 16 1.06 6.62 -7.00
CA LEU A 16 1.21 6.08 -8.35
C LEU A 16 -0.15 5.78 -9.00
N PHE A 17 -1.11 5.22 -8.26
CA PHE A 17 -2.41 4.82 -8.82
C PHE A 17 -3.17 6.00 -9.46
N THR A 18 -3.16 7.17 -8.82
CA THR A 18 -3.83 8.38 -9.32
C THR A 18 -3.30 8.81 -10.69
N TYR A 19 -2.02 8.53 -10.99
CA TYR A 19 -1.35 8.91 -12.23
C TYR A 19 -0.89 7.70 -13.04
N ILE A 20 -1.51 6.54 -12.87
CA ILE A 20 -1.08 5.30 -13.55
C ILE A 20 -1.22 5.41 -15.06
N THR A 21 -2.34 5.95 -15.55
CA THR A 21 -2.61 6.16 -16.98
C THR A 21 -1.57 7.08 -17.64
N PRO A 22 -1.35 8.33 -17.16
CA PRO A 22 -0.33 9.18 -17.76
C PRO A 22 1.09 8.60 -17.62
N THR A 23 1.39 7.85 -16.55
CA THR A 23 2.67 7.13 -16.43
C THR A 23 2.84 6.08 -17.53
N LEU A 24 1.80 5.29 -17.81
CA LEU A 24 1.83 4.27 -18.86
C LEU A 24 1.98 4.87 -20.26
N LEU A 25 1.31 5.99 -20.53
CA LEU A 25 1.37 6.64 -21.84
C LEU A 25 2.69 7.40 -22.04
N GLU A 26 3.05 8.27 -21.11
CA GLU A 26 4.15 9.23 -21.29
C GLU A 26 5.52 8.67 -20.91
N VAL A 27 5.60 7.78 -19.92
CA VAL A 27 6.88 7.22 -19.46
C VAL A 27 7.16 5.87 -20.11
N THR A 28 6.16 5.00 -20.12
CA THR A 28 6.29 3.65 -20.68
C THR A 28 6.14 3.64 -22.21
N GLY A 29 5.51 4.67 -22.79
CA GLY A 29 5.24 4.73 -24.23
C GLY A 29 4.23 3.66 -24.68
N LEU A 30 3.33 3.25 -23.78
CA LEU A 30 2.31 2.25 -24.09
C LEU A 30 1.25 2.88 -25.01
N ASP A 31 0.70 2.08 -25.93
CA ASP A 31 -0.47 2.49 -26.71
C ASP A 31 -1.68 2.66 -25.78
N GLU A 32 -2.48 3.70 -26.00
CA GLU A 32 -3.70 3.99 -25.24
C GLU A 32 -4.69 2.82 -25.23
N ASN A 33 -4.75 2.07 -26.34
CA ASN A 33 -5.61 0.89 -26.46
C ASN A 33 -5.21 -0.26 -25.52
N LEU A 34 -3.96 -0.28 -25.05
CA LEU A 34 -3.44 -1.32 -24.15
C LEU A 34 -3.62 -0.96 -22.68
N VAL A 35 -3.84 0.31 -22.33
CA VAL A 35 -4.01 0.75 -20.93
C VAL A 35 -5.14 0.01 -20.22
N PRO A 36 -6.35 -0.16 -20.80
CA PRO A 36 -7.43 -0.91 -20.16
C PRO A 36 -7.06 -2.37 -19.88
N TRP A 37 -6.29 -3.01 -20.77
CA TRP A 37 -5.82 -4.39 -20.58
C TRP A 37 -4.82 -4.50 -19.42
N VAL A 38 -3.94 -3.52 -19.26
CA VAL A 38 -3.00 -3.48 -18.13
C VAL A 38 -3.74 -3.28 -16.80
N LEU A 39 -4.76 -2.41 -16.77
CA LEU A 39 -5.60 -2.20 -15.60
C LEU A 39 -6.46 -3.45 -15.28
N LEU A 40 -6.94 -4.15 -16.31
CA LEU A 40 -7.62 -5.43 -16.13
C LEU A 40 -6.69 -6.47 -15.49
N LEU A 41 -5.46 -6.60 -15.99
CA LEU A 41 -4.46 -7.50 -15.42
C LEU A 41 -4.07 -7.09 -14.00
N ASN A 42 -3.99 -5.80 -13.70
CA ASN A 42 -3.82 -5.29 -12.33
C ASN A 42 -4.96 -5.75 -11.42
N GLY A 43 -6.21 -5.69 -11.88
CA GLY A 43 -7.38 -6.20 -11.16
C GLY A 43 -7.36 -7.71 -10.93
N VAL A 44 -6.88 -8.49 -11.89
CA VAL A 44 -6.66 -9.95 -11.70
C VAL A 44 -5.58 -10.19 -10.64
N GLY A 45 -4.47 -9.44 -10.71
CA GLY A 45 -3.40 -9.48 -9.70
C GLY A 45 -3.93 -9.14 -8.31
N ALA A 46 -4.72 -8.07 -8.20
CA ALA A 46 -5.40 -7.66 -6.97
C ALA A 46 -6.27 -8.76 -6.39
N THR A 47 -7.08 -9.41 -7.24
CA THR A 47 -7.96 -10.52 -6.83
C THR A 47 -7.14 -11.66 -6.23
N LEU A 48 -6.06 -12.09 -6.92
CA LEU A 48 -5.16 -13.12 -6.40
C LEU A 48 -4.46 -12.68 -5.10
N GLY A 49 -4.10 -11.41 -5.01
CA GLY A 49 -3.50 -10.78 -3.84
C GLY A 49 -4.36 -10.86 -2.60
N VAL A 50 -5.68 -10.65 -2.72
CA VAL A 50 -6.63 -10.78 -1.59
C VAL A 50 -6.54 -12.18 -0.98
N PHE A 51 -6.58 -13.23 -1.80
CA PHE A 51 -6.53 -14.62 -1.32
C PHE A 51 -5.19 -14.95 -0.66
N LEU A 52 -4.09 -14.49 -1.26
CA LEU A 52 -2.74 -14.70 -0.70
C LEU A 52 -2.53 -13.91 0.59
N GLY A 53 -3.05 -12.68 0.67
CA GLY A 53 -2.96 -11.81 1.84
C GLY A 53 -3.67 -12.37 3.06
N GLY A 54 -4.86 -12.95 2.88
CA GLY A 54 -5.59 -13.63 3.95
C GLY A 54 -4.79 -14.79 4.55
N LYS A 55 -4.27 -15.68 3.69
CA LYS A 55 -3.49 -16.85 4.12
C LYS A 55 -2.17 -16.47 4.82
N LEU A 56 -1.53 -15.37 4.43
CA LEU A 56 -0.31 -14.89 5.09
C LEU A 56 -0.59 -14.14 6.41
N SER A 57 -1.79 -13.58 6.55
CA SER A 57 -2.25 -12.90 7.77
C SER A 57 -2.51 -13.90 8.91
N ASP A 58 -2.96 -15.11 8.60
CA ASP A 58 -3.25 -16.17 9.56
C ASP A 58 -2.00 -16.72 10.29
N TRP A 59 -0.80 -16.34 9.85
CA TRP A 59 0.46 -16.83 10.42
C TRP A 59 0.96 -15.96 11.57
N LYS A 60 1.65 -14.85 11.25
CA LYS A 60 2.15 -13.87 12.23
C LYS A 60 1.92 -12.49 11.65
N LEU A 61 0.86 -11.82 12.11
CA LEU A 61 0.39 -10.53 11.59
C LEU A 61 1.51 -9.50 11.39
N MET A 62 2.40 -9.36 12.38
CA MET A 62 3.42 -8.31 12.40
C MET A 62 4.63 -8.60 11.46
N PRO A 63 5.27 -9.78 11.50
CA PRO A 63 6.25 -10.19 10.48
C PRO A 63 5.70 -10.19 9.05
N SER A 64 4.46 -10.66 8.85
CA SER A 64 3.81 -10.66 7.53
C SER A 64 3.64 -9.24 7.01
N LEU A 65 3.13 -8.32 7.84
CA LEU A 65 2.93 -6.92 7.49
C LEU A 65 4.26 -6.23 7.13
N ILE A 66 5.32 -6.44 7.92
CA ILE A 66 6.66 -5.87 7.63
C ILE A 66 7.18 -6.40 6.29
N THR A 67 7.07 -7.70 6.05
CA THR A 67 7.56 -8.34 4.82
C THR A 67 6.80 -7.82 3.60
N MET A 68 5.47 -7.67 3.70
CA MET A 68 4.67 -7.16 2.60
C MET A 68 4.94 -5.67 2.33
N LEU A 69 5.09 -4.83 3.35
CA LEU A 69 5.47 -3.42 3.17
C LEU A 69 6.86 -3.28 2.52
N ALA A 70 7.82 -4.12 2.92
CA ALA A 70 9.14 -4.14 2.30
C ALA A 70 9.07 -4.60 0.83
N LEU A 71 8.29 -5.65 0.54
CA LEU A 71 8.08 -6.14 -0.81
C LEU A 71 7.39 -5.10 -1.70
N GLN A 72 6.46 -4.32 -1.12
CA GLN A 72 5.83 -3.19 -1.80
C GLN A 72 6.82 -2.08 -2.12
N ALA A 73 7.71 -1.73 -1.18
CA ALA A 73 8.78 -0.76 -1.43
C ALA A 73 9.70 -1.20 -2.57
N VAL A 74 10.11 -2.48 -2.58
CA VAL A 74 10.93 -3.06 -3.64
C VAL A 74 10.18 -3.03 -4.97
N THR A 75 8.90 -3.41 -4.98
CA THR A 75 8.10 -3.42 -6.21
C THR A 75 7.97 -2.02 -6.80
N LEU A 76 7.77 -0.99 -5.98
CA LEU A 76 7.73 0.41 -6.43
C LEU A 76 9.09 0.88 -6.97
N ALA A 77 10.20 0.45 -6.36
CA ALA A 77 11.55 0.71 -6.88
C ALA A 77 11.81 -0.03 -8.22
N VAL A 78 11.30 -1.25 -8.36
CA VAL A 78 11.34 -1.99 -9.62
C VAL A 78 10.53 -1.26 -10.68
N ILE A 79 9.31 -0.80 -10.37
CA ILE A 79 8.47 0.01 -11.27
C ILE A 79 9.24 1.25 -11.76
N TYR A 80 9.95 1.95 -10.87
CA TYR A 80 10.80 3.09 -11.27
C TYR A 80 11.91 2.70 -12.28
N ALA A 81 12.55 1.54 -12.06
CA ALA A 81 13.63 1.06 -12.91
C ALA A 81 13.11 0.58 -14.27
N VAL A 82 11.97 -0.12 -14.28
CA VAL A 82 11.39 -0.74 -15.47
C VAL A 82 10.39 0.15 -16.21
N SER A 83 10.07 1.33 -15.67
CA SER A 83 9.12 2.27 -16.27
C SER A 83 9.35 2.57 -17.76
N PRO A 84 10.59 2.59 -18.31
CA PRO A 84 10.80 2.83 -19.73
C PRO A 84 10.48 1.61 -20.62
N TYR A 85 10.24 0.43 -20.05
CA TYR A 85 10.07 -0.83 -20.77
C TYR A 85 8.63 -1.35 -20.63
N PRO A 86 7.85 -1.43 -21.73
CA PRO A 86 6.45 -1.87 -21.72
C PRO A 86 6.20 -3.22 -21.06
N LEU A 87 6.87 -4.27 -21.51
CA LEU A 87 6.62 -5.64 -21.05
C LEU A 87 6.93 -5.81 -19.54
N PRO A 88 8.11 -5.37 -19.06
CA PRO A 88 8.42 -5.38 -17.63
C PRO A 88 7.45 -4.54 -16.78
N MET A 89 7.00 -3.39 -17.28
CA MET A 89 6.05 -2.52 -16.57
C MET A 89 4.69 -3.20 -16.35
N VAL A 90 4.17 -3.92 -17.35
CA VAL A 90 2.91 -4.67 -17.22
C VAL A 90 3.04 -5.72 -16.12
N VAL A 91 4.11 -6.51 -16.13
CA VAL A 91 4.34 -7.54 -15.10
C VAL A 91 4.46 -6.90 -13.71
N ALA A 92 5.20 -5.79 -13.59
CA ALA A 92 5.37 -5.08 -12.34
C ALA A 92 4.04 -4.54 -11.79
N ILE A 93 3.17 -4.00 -12.65
CA ILE A 93 1.83 -3.52 -12.28
C ILE A 93 0.94 -4.66 -11.78
N VAL A 94 1.01 -5.86 -12.37
CA VAL A 94 0.24 -7.02 -11.90
C VAL A 94 0.68 -7.44 -10.51
N ILE A 95 1.99 -7.55 -10.29
CA ILE A 95 2.57 -7.88 -8.98
C ILE A 95 2.18 -6.81 -7.94
N TRP A 96 2.32 -5.54 -8.31
CA TRP A 96 1.95 -4.41 -7.47
C TRP A 96 0.46 -4.41 -7.11
N GLY A 97 -0.42 -4.73 -8.06
CA GLY A 97 -1.85 -4.89 -7.84
C GLY A 97 -2.18 -5.96 -6.81
N GLY A 98 -1.45 -7.09 -6.84
CA GLY A 98 -1.59 -8.15 -5.84
C GLY A 98 -1.12 -7.73 -4.44
N LEU A 99 0.06 -7.12 -4.34
CA LEU A 99 0.64 -6.72 -3.06
C LEU A 99 -0.18 -5.66 -2.33
N ASN A 100 -0.59 -4.62 -3.04
CA ASN A 100 -2.02 -4.43 -3.22
C ASN A 100 -2.94 -4.53 -2.01
N PHE A 101 -3.95 -5.30 -2.37
CA PHE A 101 -4.99 -5.80 -1.55
C PHE A 101 -4.49 -6.81 -0.53
N ALA A 102 -3.32 -7.43 -0.74
CA ALA A 102 -2.73 -8.32 0.27
C ALA A 102 -2.35 -7.57 1.56
N ILE A 103 -1.84 -6.32 1.47
CA ILE A 103 -1.46 -5.49 2.62
C ILE A 103 -2.68 -4.82 3.28
N GLY A 104 -3.72 -4.54 2.49
CA GLY A 104 -4.92 -3.85 2.97
C GLY A 104 -5.63 -4.58 4.11
N THR A 105 -5.73 -5.91 4.03
CA THR A 105 -6.42 -6.73 5.04
C THR A 105 -5.68 -6.74 6.39
N PRO A 106 -4.37 -7.09 6.48
CA PRO A 106 -3.63 -7.06 7.74
C PRO A 106 -3.65 -5.72 8.48
N ILE A 107 -3.56 -4.60 7.75
CA ILE A 107 -3.60 -3.27 8.36
C ILE A 107 -4.97 -2.99 8.98
N GLN A 108 -6.06 -3.32 8.27
CA GLN A 108 -7.41 -3.14 8.80
C GLN A 108 -7.65 -4.03 10.03
N THR A 109 -7.25 -5.30 9.98
CA THR A 109 -7.33 -6.22 11.13
C THR A 109 -6.56 -5.69 12.32
N ARG A 110 -5.35 -5.13 12.09
CA ARG A 110 -4.57 -4.55 13.18
C ARG A 110 -5.23 -3.32 13.78
N ILE A 111 -5.82 -2.44 12.98
CA ILE A 111 -6.53 -1.28 13.54
C ILE A 111 -7.70 -1.76 14.40
N LEU A 112 -8.52 -2.66 13.88
CA LEU A 112 -9.67 -3.24 14.58
C LEU A 112 -9.29 -3.90 15.91
N ALA A 113 -8.20 -4.67 15.94
CA ALA A 113 -7.73 -5.34 17.16
C ALA A 113 -7.37 -4.35 18.29
N TRP A 114 -6.88 -3.15 17.95
CA TRP A 114 -6.52 -2.12 18.92
C TRP A 114 -7.66 -1.15 19.24
N THR A 115 -8.78 -1.27 18.54
CA THR A 115 -10.00 -0.45 18.73
C THR A 115 -11.21 -1.32 19.08
N ALA A 116 -11.00 -2.54 19.58
CA ALA A 116 -12.08 -3.49 19.88
C ALA A 116 -13.10 -2.91 20.88
N ASP A 117 -12.62 -2.17 21.89
CA ASP A 117 -13.45 -1.49 22.89
C ASP A 117 -14.24 -0.29 22.33
N ALA A 118 -13.96 0.13 21.09
CA ALA A 118 -14.56 1.29 20.44
C ALA A 118 -14.83 1.05 18.95
N SER A 119 -15.59 0.00 18.62
CA SER A 119 -15.92 -0.39 17.23
C SER A 119 -16.50 0.76 16.38
N ASN A 120 -17.31 1.65 16.96
CA ASN A 120 -17.85 2.84 16.28
C ASN A 120 -16.76 3.87 15.92
N LEU A 121 -15.70 3.95 16.70
CA LEU A 121 -14.56 4.82 16.40
C LEU A 121 -13.70 4.18 15.28
N ALA A 122 -13.55 2.86 15.29
CA ALA A 122 -12.84 2.12 14.24
C ALA A 122 -13.52 2.27 12.87
N SER A 123 -14.84 2.12 12.83
CA SER A 123 -15.65 2.18 11.60
C SER A 123 -15.64 3.55 10.93
N SER A 124 -15.40 4.62 11.69
CA SER A 124 -15.25 5.98 11.18
C SER A 124 -13.79 6.35 10.88
N LEU A 125 -12.83 5.91 11.70
CA LEU A 125 -11.41 6.23 11.54
C LEU A 125 -10.78 5.57 10.32
N ILE A 126 -11.11 4.31 10.01
CA ILE A 126 -10.54 3.59 8.87
C ILE A 126 -10.91 4.28 7.53
N PRO A 127 -12.18 4.47 7.16
CA PRO A 127 -12.48 5.15 5.90
C PRO A 127 -11.97 6.60 5.88
N SER A 128 -12.04 7.33 7.01
CA SER A 128 -11.54 8.70 7.08
C SER A 128 -10.02 8.78 6.86
N GLY A 129 -9.25 7.91 7.53
CA GLY A 129 -7.80 7.84 7.37
C GLY A 129 -7.39 7.43 5.96
N PHE A 130 -8.17 6.57 5.30
CA PHE A 130 -7.93 6.19 3.90
C PHE A 130 -8.11 7.39 2.99
N ASN A 131 -9.23 8.12 3.12
CA ASN A 131 -9.48 9.32 2.33
C ASN A 131 -8.43 10.42 2.55
N VAL A 132 -8.02 10.65 3.81
CA VAL A 132 -6.94 11.59 4.13
C VAL A 132 -5.63 11.15 3.47
N GLY A 133 -5.29 9.86 3.56
CA GLY A 133 -4.10 9.30 2.92
C GLY A 133 -4.12 9.46 1.40
N ILE A 134 -5.25 9.21 0.75
CA ILE A 134 -5.44 9.39 -0.70
C ILE A 134 -5.31 10.86 -1.08
N ALA A 135 -5.93 11.77 -0.32
CA ALA A 135 -5.82 13.21 -0.56
C ALA A 135 -4.37 13.72 -0.41
N LEU A 136 -3.64 13.22 0.58
CA LEU A 136 -2.22 13.50 0.75
C LEU A 136 -1.38 12.91 -0.40
N ALA A 137 -1.69 11.68 -0.84
CA ALA A 137 -1.02 11.04 -1.96
C ALA A 137 -1.15 11.87 -3.25
N ALA A 138 -2.37 12.29 -3.57
CA ALA A 138 -2.67 13.12 -4.73
C ALA A 138 -2.00 14.50 -4.61
N SER A 139 -2.03 15.11 -3.43
CA SER A 139 -1.43 16.43 -3.19
C SER A 139 0.10 16.40 -3.28
N LEU A 140 0.76 15.39 -2.71
CA LEU A 140 2.21 15.20 -2.81
C LEU A 140 2.62 14.84 -4.23
N GLY A 141 1.86 13.97 -4.91
CA GLY A 141 2.09 13.64 -6.32
C GLY A 141 1.99 14.88 -7.22
N ALA A 142 0.93 15.67 -7.06
CA ALA A 142 0.75 16.94 -7.77
C ALA A 142 1.88 17.94 -7.47
N ALA A 143 2.31 18.06 -6.21
CA ALA A 143 3.42 18.95 -5.84
C ALA A 143 4.75 18.53 -6.48
N MET A 144 5.02 17.23 -6.58
CA MET A 144 6.20 16.71 -7.30
C MET A 144 6.12 17.02 -8.80
N LEU A 145 4.97 16.80 -9.42
CA LEU A 145 4.77 17.11 -10.84
C LEU A 145 4.94 18.62 -11.11
N ASN A 146 4.36 19.47 -10.26
CA ASN A 146 4.48 20.93 -10.37
C ASN A 146 5.90 21.47 -10.12
N SER A 147 6.73 20.74 -9.37
CA SER A 147 8.14 21.10 -9.16
C SER A 147 9.07 20.62 -10.28
N GLY A 148 8.51 20.08 -11.37
CA GLY A 148 9.25 19.66 -12.56
C GLY A 148 9.75 18.22 -12.51
N TYR A 149 9.40 17.45 -11.48
CA TYR A 149 9.67 16.02 -11.48
C TYR A 149 8.64 15.32 -12.38
N GLY A 150 9.09 14.52 -13.35
CA GLY A 150 8.18 13.80 -14.25
C GLY A 150 7.45 12.63 -13.60
N TYR A 151 6.45 12.06 -14.27
CA TYR A 151 5.67 10.91 -13.79
C TYR A 151 6.51 9.71 -13.33
N ARG A 152 7.72 9.56 -13.90
CA ARG A 152 8.68 8.52 -13.52
C ARG A 152 9.07 8.59 -12.05
N SER A 153 9.05 9.73 -11.36
CA SER A 153 9.45 9.82 -9.95
C SER A 153 8.35 9.44 -8.96
N LEU A 154 7.09 9.31 -9.38
CA LEU A 154 5.96 8.98 -8.50
C LEU A 154 6.13 7.62 -7.78
N PRO A 155 6.64 6.54 -8.43
CA PRO A 155 6.94 5.30 -7.73
C PRO A 155 8.00 5.47 -6.63
N LEU A 156 8.96 6.40 -6.77
CA LEU A 156 9.96 6.66 -5.73
C LEU A 156 9.35 7.30 -4.49
N LEU A 157 8.41 8.24 -4.67
CA LEU A 157 7.64 8.81 -3.56
C LEU A 157 6.97 7.68 -2.77
N GLY A 158 6.33 6.75 -3.48
CA GLY A 158 5.70 5.62 -2.83
C GLY A 158 6.66 4.64 -2.19
N ALA A 159 7.81 4.38 -2.81
CA ALA A 159 8.85 3.54 -2.23
C ALA A 159 9.38 4.14 -0.90
N ILE A 160 9.60 5.46 -0.85
CA ILE A 160 10.01 6.16 0.37
C ILE A 160 8.92 6.06 1.43
N ALA A 161 7.65 6.29 1.08
CA ALA A 161 6.53 6.14 2.00
C ALA A 161 6.44 4.71 2.56
N MET A 162 6.65 3.69 1.72
CA MET A 162 6.68 2.29 2.16
C MET A 162 7.86 2.01 3.09
N LEU A 163 9.05 2.55 2.82
CA LEU A 163 10.21 2.41 3.71
C LEU A 163 9.97 3.04 5.09
N VAL A 164 9.33 4.22 5.12
CA VAL A 164 8.91 4.84 6.38
C VAL A 164 7.89 3.94 7.10
N ALA A 165 6.94 3.36 6.39
CA ALA A 165 5.99 2.41 6.96
C ALA A 165 6.70 1.18 7.56
N VAL A 166 7.70 0.63 6.87
CA VAL A 166 8.52 -0.49 7.36
C VAL A 166 9.27 -0.10 8.64
N ALA A 167 9.91 1.07 8.67
CA ALA A 167 10.64 1.55 9.85
C ALA A 167 9.72 1.73 11.06
N VAL A 168 8.54 2.31 10.85
CA VAL A 168 7.50 2.48 11.89
C VAL A 168 6.96 1.12 12.35
N ALA A 169 6.75 0.17 11.43
CA ALA A 169 6.30 -1.18 11.77
C ALA A 169 7.35 -1.93 12.60
N LEU A 170 8.63 -1.85 12.24
CA LEU A 170 9.74 -2.42 12.99
C LEU A 170 9.87 -1.80 14.38
N ALA A 171 9.82 -0.47 14.48
CA ALA A 171 9.87 0.23 15.77
C ALA A 171 8.72 -0.21 16.68
N SER A 172 7.51 -0.35 16.12
CA SER A 172 6.35 -0.85 16.84
C SER A 172 6.50 -2.31 17.27
N TYR A 173 7.06 -3.18 16.42
CA TYR A 173 7.29 -4.58 16.76
C TYR A 173 8.27 -4.75 17.92
N VAL A 174 9.39 -4.00 17.87
CA VAL A 174 10.40 -4.00 18.93
C VAL A 174 9.81 -3.43 20.23
N TRP A 175 8.97 -2.40 20.14
CA TRP A 175 8.35 -1.81 21.32
C TRP A 175 7.29 -2.72 21.94
N GLU A 176 6.42 -3.36 21.14
CA GLU A 176 5.45 -4.35 21.62
C GLU A 176 6.15 -5.54 22.30
N GLY A 177 7.25 -6.05 21.71
CA GLY A 177 8.05 -7.12 22.29
C GLY A 177 8.77 -6.75 23.60
N ARG A 178 9.08 -5.47 23.81
CA ARG A 178 9.68 -4.97 25.07
C ARG A 178 8.64 -4.65 26.15
N SER A 179 7.39 -4.39 25.76
CA SER A 179 6.36 -3.88 26.68
C SER A 179 5.39 -4.95 27.18
N ASN A 180 5.46 -6.19 26.67
CA ASN A 180 4.44 -7.23 26.90
C ASN A 180 3.02 -6.73 26.63
N ALA A 181 2.87 -5.73 25.75
CA ALA A 181 1.60 -5.13 25.41
C ALA A 181 0.82 -6.11 24.53
N THR A 182 0.06 -7.01 25.15
CA THR A 182 -0.94 -7.83 24.47
C THR A 182 -2.07 -6.93 23.98
N PRO A 183 -2.55 -7.10 22.74
CA PRO A 183 -3.80 -6.49 22.30
C PRO A 183 -4.91 -6.81 23.31
N PRO A 184 -5.82 -5.88 23.63
CA PRO A 184 -6.95 -6.19 24.49
C PRO A 184 -7.71 -7.39 23.90
N LEU A 185 -7.92 -8.42 24.72
CA LEU A 185 -8.66 -9.62 24.33
C LEU A 185 -10.01 -9.18 23.76
N THR A 186 -10.36 -9.68 22.57
CA THR A 186 -11.70 -9.48 22.01
C THR A 186 -12.73 -9.93 23.04
N ALA A 187 -13.60 -9.01 23.50
CA ALA A 187 -14.73 -9.38 24.32
C ALA A 187 -15.53 -10.49 23.62
N PRO A 188 -16.00 -11.53 24.33
CA PRO A 188 -16.83 -12.57 23.74
C PRO A 188 -18.01 -11.91 23.01
N ALA A 189 -18.27 -12.35 21.77
CA ALA A 189 -19.48 -11.94 21.06
C ALA A 189 -20.69 -12.36 21.92
N GLU A 190 -21.41 -11.37 22.45
CA GLU A 190 -22.75 -11.56 23.03
C GLU A 190 -23.79 -11.84 21.93
#